data_AF-A0A9E2AKZ9-F1
#
_entry.id   AF-A0A9E2AKZ9-F1
#
_cell.length_a   1.000
_cell.length_b   1.000
_cell.length_c   1.000
_cell.angle_alpha   90.00
_cell.angle_beta   90.00
_cell.angle_gamma   90.00
#
_symmetry.space_group_name_H-M   'P 1'
#
loop_
_entity.id
_entity.type
_entity.pdbx_description
1 polymer ?
#
loop_
_entity_poly.entity_id
_entity_poly.type
_entity_poly.pdbx_seq_one_letter_code
_entity_poly.pdbx_strand_id
1 'polypeptide(L)'
;MIELNPLLENLPPHLKQYIKPQNYEDYTPINQAVWRYVMHKNVNYLSKVAHGSYVDGLEKTGISTEEIPSMYGMNRILKEIGWAAAAVDGLIPTAAFLEFQAYNVLVIASDIRKIENIQYTPTPDIIHESAGHAPIIAN
;
A
#
# COMPACT_ATOMS: atom_id res chain seq x y z
N MET A 1 -6.03 19.74 -8.58
CA MET A 1 -5.37 18.95 -9.64
C MET A 1 -4.58 17.86 -8.95
N ILE A 2 -4.78 16.61 -9.33
CA ILE A 2 -4.03 15.48 -8.77
C ILE A 2 -2.59 15.66 -9.23
N GLU A 3 -1.65 15.91 -8.32
CA GLU A 3 -0.24 15.89 -8.66
C GLU A 3 0.13 14.44 -8.96
N LEU A 4 0.18 14.08 -10.25
CA LEU A 4 0.58 12.75 -10.67
C LEU A 4 2.09 12.59 -10.42
N ASN A 5 2.45 11.44 -9.84
CA ASN A 5 3.85 11.06 -9.70
C ASN A 5 4.44 10.81 -11.10
N PRO A 6 5.54 11.48 -11.50
CA PRO A 6 6.11 11.35 -12.85
C PRO A 6 6.45 9.90 -13.25
N LEU A 7 6.72 9.03 -12.27
CA LEU A 7 6.96 7.61 -12.52
C LEU A 7 5.73 6.92 -13.11
N LEU A 8 4.52 7.27 -12.63
CA LEU A 8 3.27 6.72 -13.15
C LEU A 8 2.98 7.23 -14.57
N GLU A 9 3.38 8.47 -14.89
CA GLU A 9 3.23 9.03 -16.23
C GLU A 9 4.15 8.33 -17.24
N ASN A 10 5.34 7.93 -16.82
CA ASN A 10 6.33 7.26 -17.67
C ASN A 10 6.12 5.76 -17.81
N LEU A 11 5.14 5.17 -17.12
CA LEU A 11 4.84 3.75 -17.27
C LEU A 11 4.41 3.40 -18.71
N PRO A 12 4.87 2.27 -19.24
CA PRO A 12 4.45 1.80 -20.55
C PRO A 12 2.94 1.45 -20.56
N PRO A 13 2.26 1.58 -21.71
CA PRO A 13 0.81 1.38 -21.80
C PRO A 13 0.34 0.02 -21.30
N HIS A 14 1.12 -1.04 -21.50
CA HIS A 14 0.77 -2.39 -21.06
C HIS A 14 0.83 -2.57 -19.55
N LEU A 15 1.47 -1.67 -18.80
CA LEU A 15 1.38 -1.65 -17.33
C LEU A 15 0.23 -0.77 -16.85
N LYS A 16 0.01 0.38 -17.51
CA LYS A 16 -1.06 1.32 -17.13
C LYS A 16 -2.45 0.68 -17.12
N GLN A 17 -2.70 -0.33 -17.95
CA GLN A 17 -3.98 -1.05 -17.98
C GLN A 17 -4.36 -1.72 -16.64
N TYR A 18 -3.36 -2.02 -15.79
CA TYR A 18 -3.59 -2.63 -14.48
C TYR A 18 -3.88 -1.60 -13.38
N ILE A 19 -3.58 -0.32 -13.60
CA ILE A 19 -3.81 0.73 -12.62
C ILE A 19 -5.30 1.06 -12.55
N LYS A 20 -5.82 1.12 -11.34
CA LYS A 20 -7.22 1.41 -11.04
C LYS A 20 -7.33 2.52 -10.01
N PRO A 21 -8.43 3.31 -10.03
CA PRO A 21 -8.69 4.23 -8.94
C PRO A 21 -8.98 3.45 -7.66
N GLN A 22 -8.47 3.93 -6.52
CA GLN A 22 -8.71 3.30 -5.21
C GLN A 22 -10.19 3.38 -4.78
N ASN A 23 -10.95 4.36 -5.27
CA ASN A 23 -12.30 4.69 -4.81
C ASN A 23 -12.42 4.73 -3.27
N TYR A 24 -11.67 5.63 -2.65
CA TYR A 24 -11.52 5.68 -1.19
C TYR A 24 -12.84 5.76 -0.41
N GLU A 25 -13.87 6.38 -0.98
CA GLU A 25 -15.21 6.49 -0.38
C GLU A 25 -15.93 5.15 -0.25
N ASP A 26 -15.48 4.10 -0.96
CA ASP A 26 -16.05 2.77 -0.87
C ASP A 26 -15.62 2.05 0.43
N TYR A 27 -14.61 2.56 1.16
CA TYR A 27 -14.23 2.03 2.47
C TYR A 27 -15.29 2.33 3.52
N THR A 28 -16.02 1.29 3.90
CA THR A 28 -17.02 1.37 4.97
C THR A 28 -16.38 1.62 6.35
N PRO A 29 -17.18 2.04 7.35
CA PRO A 29 -16.73 2.09 8.74
C PRO A 29 -16.17 0.76 9.26
N ILE A 30 -16.68 -0.38 8.76
CA ILE A 30 -16.17 -1.72 9.09
C ILE A 30 -14.76 -1.90 8.52
N ASN A 31 -14.53 -1.50 7.27
CA ASN A 31 -13.20 -1.55 6.65
C ASN A 31 -12.19 -0.74 7.47
N GLN A 32 -12.55 0.50 7.83
CA GLN A 32 -11.69 1.34 8.66
C GLN A 32 -11.42 0.72 10.05
N ALA A 33 -12.41 0.04 10.65
CA ALA A 33 -12.22 -0.66 11.92
C ALA A 33 -11.30 -1.89 11.81
N VAL A 34 -11.42 -2.67 10.72
CA VAL A 34 -10.51 -3.79 10.43
C VAL A 34 -9.08 -3.29 10.29
N TRP A 35 -8.87 -2.21 9.54
CA TRP A 35 -7.56 -1.56 9.41
C TRP A 35 -6.96 -1.23 10.78
N ARG A 36 -7.68 -0.45 11.59
CA ARG A 36 -7.22 -0.05 12.93
C ARG A 36 -6.84 -1.22 13.80
N TYR A 37 -7.72 -2.22 13.86
CA TYR A 37 -7.49 -3.41 14.67
C TYR A 37 -6.20 -4.14 14.26
N VAL A 38 -6.02 -4.38 12.96
CA VAL A 38 -4.86 -5.10 12.46
C VAL A 38 -3.59 -4.27 12.61
N MET A 39 -3.63 -2.98 12.31
CA MET A 39 -2.48 -2.08 12.43
C MET A 39 -2.01 -1.91 13.87
N HIS A 40 -2.92 -1.75 14.84
CA HIS A 40 -2.54 -1.70 16.26
C HIS A 40 -1.85 -2.99 16.72
N LYS A 41 -2.38 -4.16 16.32
CA LYS A 41 -1.73 -5.45 16.62
C LYS A 41 -0.37 -5.56 15.95
N ASN A 42 -0.28 -5.23 14.67
CA ASN A 42 0.95 -5.34 13.90
C ASN A 42 2.03 -4.42 14.47
N VAL A 43 1.76 -3.14 14.70
CA VAL A 43 2.74 -2.19 15.24
C VAL A 43 3.18 -2.60 16.66
N ASN A 44 2.24 -3.04 17.52
CA ASN A 44 2.59 -3.48 18.87
C ASN A 44 3.52 -4.70 18.90
N TYR A 45 3.33 -5.62 17.95
CA TYR A 45 4.13 -6.84 17.86
C TYR A 45 5.44 -6.61 17.10
N LEU A 46 5.37 -6.05 15.89
CA LEU A 46 6.52 -5.86 15.00
C LEU A 46 7.54 -4.87 15.55
N SER A 47 7.15 -3.87 16.34
CA SER A 47 8.11 -2.98 17.04
C SER A 47 9.07 -3.71 17.97
N LYS A 48 8.77 -4.96 18.36
CA LYS A 48 9.59 -5.77 19.26
C LYS A 48 10.43 -6.82 18.52
N VAL A 49 9.99 -7.26 17.34
CA VAL A 49 10.54 -8.44 16.66
C VAL A 49 11.05 -8.16 15.25
N ALA A 50 10.52 -7.14 14.57
CA ALA A 50 11.00 -6.75 13.25
C ALA A 50 12.31 -5.96 13.38
N HIS A 51 13.05 -5.91 12.28
CA HIS A 51 14.20 -5.01 12.19
C HIS A 51 13.74 -3.55 12.39
N GLY A 52 14.58 -2.72 13.04
CA GLY A 52 14.20 -1.34 13.42
C GLY A 52 13.74 -0.48 12.24
N SER A 53 14.28 -0.75 11.06
CA SER A 53 13.90 -0.10 9.80
C SER A 53 12.41 -0.24 9.44
N TYR A 54 11.71 -1.23 9.98
CA TYR A 54 10.26 -1.35 9.79
C TYR A 54 9.51 -0.21 10.50
N VAL A 55 9.84 0.08 11.75
CA VAL A 55 9.14 1.10 12.53
C VAL A 55 9.48 2.49 11.99
N ASP A 56 10.77 2.74 11.75
CA ASP A 56 11.24 4.00 11.16
C ASP A 56 10.62 4.20 9.76
N GLY A 57 10.59 3.14 8.95
CA GLY A 57 9.98 3.14 7.64
C GLY A 57 8.48 3.43 7.69
N LEU A 58 7.75 2.85 8.65
CA LEU A 58 6.32 3.08 8.78
C LEU A 58 6.02 4.55 9.08
N GLU A 59 6.78 5.17 9.97
CA GLU A 59 6.69 6.61 10.25
C GLU A 59 7.00 7.44 9.01
N LYS A 60 8.09 7.13 8.29
CA LYS A 60 8.47 7.82 7.05
C LYS A 60 7.40 7.73 5.96
N THR A 61 6.69 6.60 5.85
CA THR A 61 5.62 6.41 4.85
C THR A 61 4.34 7.19 5.16
N GLY A 62 4.21 7.78 6.37
CA GLY A 62 3.00 8.47 6.82
C GLY A 62 1.77 7.55 6.93
N ILE A 63 1.98 6.23 6.96
CA ILE A 63 0.90 5.26 7.15
C ILE A 63 0.42 5.35 8.60
N SER A 64 -0.83 5.76 8.75
CA SER A 64 -1.48 5.87 10.05
C SER A 64 -1.99 4.50 10.52
N THR A 65 -1.99 4.29 11.84
CA THR A 65 -2.71 3.18 12.44
C THR A 65 -4.22 3.40 12.51
N GLU A 66 -4.70 4.63 12.28
CA GLU A 66 -6.10 5.02 12.54
C GLU A 66 -7.01 4.94 11.32
N GLU A 67 -6.44 5.03 10.11
CA GLU A 67 -7.17 5.09 8.85
C GLU A 67 -6.42 4.39 7.73
N ILE A 68 -7.18 3.77 6.82
CA ILE A 68 -6.66 3.20 5.58
C ILE A 68 -5.93 4.32 4.80
N PRO A 69 -4.72 4.09 4.26
CA PRO A 69 -4.00 5.13 3.54
C PRO A 69 -4.68 5.42 2.20
N SER A 70 -4.69 6.69 1.80
CA SER A 70 -5.05 7.08 0.44
C SER A 70 -3.85 6.97 -0.50
N MET A 71 -4.06 6.53 -1.74
CA MET A 71 -2.99 6.51 -2.77
C MET A 71 -2.39 7.90 -3.01
N TYR A 72 -3.18 8.95 -2.83
CA TYR A 72 -2.69 10.33 -2.89
C TYR A 72 -1.68 10.62 -1.78
N GLY A 73 -2.02 10.30 -0.53
CA GLY A 73 -1.13 10.48 0.62
C GLY A 73 0.16 9.67 0.47
N MET A 74 0.04 8.40 0.07
CA MET A 74 1.20 7.54 -0.17
C MET A 74 2.10 8.07 -1.29
N ASN A 75 1.53 8.49 -2.43
CA ASN A 75 2.32 9.03 -3.53
C ASN A 75 3.07 10.32 -3.16
N ARG A 76 2.48 11.19 -2.32
CA ARG A 76 3.16 12.40 -1.86
C ARG A 76 4.47 12.07 -1.16
N ILE A 77 4.45 11.03 -0.34
CA ILE A 77 5.58 10.62 0.49
C ILE A 77 6.58 9.79 -0.31
N LEU A 78 6.11 8.79 -1.06
CA LEU A 78 6.98 7.93 -1.87
C LEU A 78 7.71 8.73 -2.97
N LYS A 79 7.12 9.81 -3.47
CA LYS A 79 7.77 10.72 -4.43
C LYS A 79 9.08 11.29 -3.88
N GLU A 80 9.18 11.55 -2.57
CA GLU A 80 10.39 12.11 -1.95
C GLU A 80 11.58 11.13 -1.95
N ILE A 81 11.30 9.83 -2.05
CA ILE A 81 12.30 8.76 -2.08
C ILE A 81 12.45 8.13 -3.47
N GLY A 82 11.85 8.72 -4.50
CA GLY A 82 11.95 8.23 -5.88
C GLY A 82 11.08 7.01 -6.19
N TRP A 83 9.98 6.82 -5.44
CA TRP A 83 8.99 5.76 -5.64
C TRP A 83 7.60 6.33 -5.94
N ALA A 84 6.71 5.48 -6.43
CA ALA A 84 5.28 5.76 -6.57
C ALA A 84 4.43 4.62 -5.99
N ALA A 85 3.17 4.91 -5.69
CA ALA A 85 2.16 3.91 -5.38
C ALA A 85 1.07 3.89 -6.46
N ALA A 86 0.64 2.71 -6.88
CA ALA A 86 -0.47 2.53 -7.81
C ALA A 86 -1.46 1.50 -7.27
N ALA A 87 -2.74 1.86 -7.21
CA ALA A 87 -3.79 0.90 -6.88
C ALA A 87 -4.06 -0.05 -8.05
N VAL A 88 -4.30 -1.32 -7.76
CA VAL A 88 -4.63 -2.38 -8.73
C VAL A 88 -5.80 -3.23 -8.23
N ASP A 89 -6.52 -3.88 -9.14
CA ASP A 89 -7.59 -4.84 -8.80
C ASP A 89 -6.95 -6.18 -8.40
N GLY A 90 -6.80 -6.41 -7.10
CA GLY A 90 -6.34 -7.70 -6.56
C GLY A 90 -5.02 -8.19 -7.17
N LEU A 91 -5.08 -9.33 -7.88
CA LEU A 91 -3.91 -10.01 -8.46
C LEU A 91 -3.68 -9.59 -9.92
N ILE A 92 -2.48 -9.08 -10.19
CA ILE A 92 -1.97 -8.83 -11.55
C ILE A 92 -0.98 -9.94 -11.96
N PRO A 93 -0.73 -10.16 -13.27
CA PRO A 93 0.27 -11.14 -13.71
C PRO A 93 1.65 -10.86 -13.09
N THR A 94 2.35 -11.90 -12.64
CA THR A 94 3.64 -11.78 -11.95
C THR A 94 4.67 -11.01 -12.77
N ALA A 95 4.70 -11.20 -14.09
CA ALA A 95 5.58 -10.45 -14.98
C ALA A 95 5.32 -8.93 -14.90
N ALA A 96 4.05 -8.52 -14.90
CA ALA A 96 3.68 -7.11 -14.74
C ALA A 96 4.05 -6.59 -13.35
N PHE A 97 3.77 -7.36 -12.28
CA PHE A 97 4.16 -7.00 -10.91
C PHE A 97 5.66 -6.71 -10.80
N LEU A 98 6.50 -7.61 -11.30
CA LEU A 98 7.95 -7.44 -11.28
C LEU A 98 8.41 -6.26 -12.14
N GLU A 99 7.76 -6.03 -13.28
CA GLU A 99 8.06 -4.89 -14.14
C GLU A 99 7.72 -3.55 -13.44
N PHE A 100 6.60 -3.45 -12.71
CA PHE A 100 6.31 -2.26 -11.89
C PHE A 100 7.42 -1.95 -10.89
N GLN A 101 8.01 -2.98 -10.25
CA GLN A 101 9.15 -2.78 -9.35
C GLN A 101 10.37 -2.21 -10.07
N ALA A 102 10.63 -2.61 -11.32
CA ALA A 102 11.71 -2.04 -12.13
C ALA A 102 11.51 -0.55 -12.45
N TYR A 103 10.27 -0.05 -12.35
CA TYR A 103 9.92 1.37 -12.47
C TYR A 103 9.78 2.10 -11.13
N ASN A 104 10.17 1.48 -10.00
CA ASN A 104 9.98 2.00 -8.64
C ASN A 104 8.51 2.33 -8.33
N VAL A 105 7.59 1.48 -8.79
CA VAL A 105 6.15 1.60 -8.51
C VAL A 105 5.72 0.45 -7.62
N LEU A 106 5.34 0.78 -6.39
CA LEU A 106 4.67 -0.14 -5.48
C LEU A 106 3.20 -0.30 -5.92
N VAL A 107 2.82 -1.50 -6.34
CA VAL A 107 1.42 -1.82 -6.64
C VAL A 107 0.71 -2.26 -5.37
N ILE A 108 -0.48 -1.72 -5.15
CA ILE A 108 -1.25 -1.91 -3.92
C ILE A 108 -2.64 -2.42 -4.29
N ALA A 109 -2.99 -3.62 -3.84
CA ALA A 109 -4.37 -4.09 -3.88
C ALA A 109 -5.22 -3.17 -2.99
N SER A 110 -6.24 -2.52 -3.55
CA SER A 110 -7.07 -1.55 -2.81
C SER A 110 -8.04 -2.23 -1.84
N ASP A 111 -8.39 -3.48 -2.06
CA ASP A 111 -9.29 -4.22 -1.17
C ASP A 111 -8.67 -4.41 0.22
N ILE A 112 -9.52 -4.44 1.24
CA ILE A 112 -9.13 -4.81 2.61
C ILE A 112 -9.78 -6.14 2.97
N ARG A 113 -9.06 -6.99 3.72
CA ARG A 113 -9.60 -8.25 4.22
C ARG A 113 -10.90 -8.06 5.00
N LYS A 114 -11.73 -9.10 4.99
CA LYS A 114 -12.98 -9.13 5.76
C LYS A 114 -12.73 -9.46 7.23
N ILE A 115 -13.68 -9.09 8.09
CA ILE A 115 -13.59 -9.32 9.54
C ILE A 115 -13.52 -10.81 9.89
N GLU A 116 -14.16 -11.68 9.11
CA GLU A 116 -14.13 -13.14 9.33
C GLU A 116 -12.74 -13.72 9.07
N ASN A 117 -11.94 -13.06 8.23
CA ASN A 117 -10.59 -13.45 7.82
C ASN A 117 -9.54 -12.49 8.37
N ILE A 118 -9.82 -11.80 9.48
CA ILE A 118 -8.97 -10.72 10.02
C ILE A 118 -7.54 -11.18 10.33
N GLN A 119 -7.38 -12.44 10.74
CA GLN A 119 -6.08 -13.03 11.08
C GLN A 119 -5.26 -13.38 9.83
N TYR A 120 -5.91 -13.76 8.72
CA TYR A 120 -5.23 -14.24 7.53
C TYR A 120 -6.14 -14.21 6.31
N THR A 121 -5.60 -13.74 5.18
CA THR A 121 -6.19 -13.87 3.85
C THR A 121 -5.14 -14.40 2.88
N PRO A 122 -5.49 -15.30 1.94
CA PRO A 122 -4.55 -15.84 0.97
C PRO A 122 -4.17 -14.82 -0.12
N THR A 123 -5.07 -13.89 -0.43
CA THR A 123 -4.82 -12.83 -1.42
C THR A 123 -4.24 -11.60 -0.73
N PRO A 124 -3.26 -10.91 -1.35
CA PRO A 124 -2.80 -9.62 -0.86
C PRO A 124 -3.94 -8.61 -0.75
N ASP A 125 -3.86 -7.77 0.26
CA ASP A 125 -4.82 -6.71 0.53
C ASP A 125 -4.05 -5.42 0.88
N ILE A 126 -4.76 -4.31 1.05
CA ILE A 126 -4.14 -3.01 1.29
C ILE A 126 -3.23 -3.03 2.53
N ILE A 127 -3.58 -3.78 3.58
CA ILE A 127 -2.74 -3.94 4.78
C ILE A 127 -1.40 -4.60 4.41
N HIS A 128 -1.44 -5.70 3.66
CA HIS A 128 -0.23 -6.40 3.23
C HIS A 128 0.67 -5.49 2.39
N GLU A 129 0.10 -4.85 1.37
CA GLU A 129 0.90 -4.09 0.40
C GLU A 129 1.41 -2.77 0.98
N SER A 130 0.53 -1.98 1.61
CA SER A 130 0.92 -0.67 2.12
C SER A 130 1.73 -0.81 3.40
N ALA A 131 1.22 -1.47 4.44
CA ALA A 131 1.90 -1.53 5.73
C ALA A 131 2.96 -2.63 5.81
N GLY A 132 2.92 -3.65 4.94
CA GLY A 132 3.94 -4.69 4.89
C GLY A 132 5.18 -4.28 4.11
N HIS A 133 5.02 -3.68 2.92
CA HIS A 133 6.14 -3.40 2.01
C HIS A 133 6.59 -1.94 2.01
N ALA A 134 5.67 -0.97 2.03
CA ALA A 134 6.06 0.45 1.93
C ALA A 134 7.06 0.88 3.01
N PRO A 135 6.95 0.44 4.29
CA PRO A 135 7.96 0.76 5.31
C PRO A 135 9.37 0.32 4.94
N ILE A 136 9.51 -0.83 4.27
CA ILE A 136 10.81 -1.36 3.88
C ILE A 136 11.41 -0.51 2.75
N ILE A 137 10.58 -0.09 1.80
CA ILE A 137 10.97 0.77 0.67
C ILE A 137 11.40 2.17 1.13
N ALA A 138 10.82 2.69 2.22
CA ALA A 138 11.11 4.02 2.74
C ALA A 138 12.43 4.16 3.51
N ASN A 139 13.32 3.17 3.46
CA ASN A 139 14.57 3.16 4.21
C ASN A 139 15.79 3.66 3.44
#